data_AF-A0A535Q4A6-F1
#
_entry.id   AF-A0A535Q4A6-F1
#
_cell.length_a   1.000
_cell.length_b   1.000
_cell.length_c   1.000
_cell.angle_alpha   90.00
_cell.angle_beta   90.00
_cell.angle_gamma   90.00
#
_symmetry.space_group_name_H-M   'P 1'
#
loop_
_entity.id
_entity.type
_entity.pdbx_description
1 polymer ?
#
loop_
_entity_poly.entity_id
_entity_poly.type
_entity_poly.pdbx_seq_one_letter_code
_entity_poly.pdbx_strand_id
1 'polypeptide(L)'
;MATEARDRIAARDRIAAQRRTVDAPSSVRDDSDDEMIVSFPEFIFKEFIASVAMTVFLIIVSFIPAPLLGQANPGVTPNPSKAPWYFLGLQELLSRFPPLMAGVAFPTFVIVLMILVPFLDRNPSRRPSERKVAIILFALYMVIVVALVLIGVFFRGHEFIWNWGWVLGSPQSCGGAAC
;
A
#
# COMPACT_ATOMS: atom_id res chain seq x y z
N MET A 1 28.29 -64.17 7.59
CA MET A 1 29.20 -63.03 7.39
C MET A 1 28.76 -62.08 6.27
N ALA A 2 28.38 -62.55 5.07
CA ALA A 2 27.95 -61.66 3.99
C ALA A 2 26.59 -60.95 4.21
N THR A 3 25.69 -61.55 4.99
CA THR A 3 24.36 -61.00 5.33
C THR A 3 24.44 -59.83 6.29
N GLU A 4 25.23 -59.94 7.37
CA GLU A 4 25.43 -58.84 8.32
C GLU A 4 26.05 -57.60 7.67
N ALA A 5 26.95 -57.78 6.71
CA ALA A 5 27.53 -56.67 5.98
C ALA A 5 26.49 -55.92 5.14
N ARG A 6 25.56 -56.65 4.50
CA ARG A 6 24.45 -56.07 3.73
C ARG A 6 23.45 -55.33 4.62
N ASP A 7 23.15 -55.87 5.80
CA ASP A 7 22.23 -55.25 6.75
C ASP A 7 22.82 -53.95 7.33
N ARG A 8 24.13 -53.92 7.59
CA ARG A 8 24.83 -52.70 8.03
C ARG A 8 24.85 -51.61 6.96
N ILE A 9 24.97 -51.98 5.68
CA ILE A 9 24.90 -51.03 4.56
C ILE A 9 23.48 -50.49 4.42
N ALA A 10 22.47 -51.36 4.42
CA ALA A 10 21.07 -50.96 4.36
C ALA A 10 20.66 -50.06 5.54
N ALA A 11 21.20 -50.31 6.74
CA ALA A 11 20.99 -49.46 7.91
C ALA A 11 21.64 -48.08 7.75
N ARG A 12 22.87 -48.02 7.21
CA ARG A 12 23.55 -46.74 6.92
C ARG A 12 22.80 -45.93 5.87
N ASP A 13 22.28 -46.58 4.84
CA ASP A 13 21.53 -45.92 3.77
C ASP A 13 20.20 -45.33 4.27
N ARG A 14 19.51 -46.04 5.18
CA ARG A 14 18.30 -45.53 5.84
C ARG A 14 18.59 -44.30 6.70
N ILE A 15 19.69 -44.32 7.45
CA ILE A 15 20.12 -43.17 8.27
C ILE A 15 20.49 -41.99 7.37
N ALA A 16 21.18 -42.23 6.25
CA ALA A 16 21.52 -41.19 5.28
C ALA A 16 20.27 -40.60 4.59
N ALA A 17 19.29 -41.43 4.26
CA ALA A 17 18.02 -40.99 3.67
C ALA A 17 17.18 -40.18 4.67
N GLN A 18 17.10 -40.64 5.93
CA GLN A 18 16.40 -39.93 7.00
C GLN A 18 17.06 -38.57 7.29
N ARG A 19 18.39 -38.48 7.26
CA ARG A 19 19.12 -37.21 7.41
C ARG A 19 18.78 -36.23 6.29
N ARG A 20 18.72 -36.69 5.03
CA ARG A 20 18.29 -35.86 3.89
C ARG A 20 16.87 -35.31 4.02
N THR A 21 15.95 -36.06 4.65
CA THR A 21 14.57 -35.58 4.86
C THR A 21 14.44 -34.58 6.01
N VAL A 22 15.33 -34.63 7.00
CA VAL A 22 15.39 -33.65 8.10
C VAL A 22 16.05 -32.35 7.65
N ASP A 23 16.99 -32.42 6.70
CA ASP A 23 17.62 -31.26 6.05
C ASP A 23 16.73 -30.61 4.96
N ALA A 24 15.49 -31.11 4.74
CA ALA A 24 14.54 -30.45 3.87
C ALA A 24 14.23 -29.06 4.46
N PRO A 25 14.52 -27.97 3.73
CA PRO A 25 14.62 -26.65 4.33
C PRO A 25 13.21 -26.16 4.70
N SER A 26 12.83 -26.30 5.96
CA SER A 26 11.91 -25.34 6.59
C SER A 26 12.69 -24.03 6.75
N SER A 27 13.06 -23.39 5.65
CA SER A 27 13.89 -22.18 5.68
C SER A 27 13.03 -21.01 6.12
N VAL A 28 12.83 -20.89 7.45
CA VAL A 28 12.98 -19.58 8.08
C VAL A 28 14.34 -19.09 7.61
N ARG A 29 14.36 -17.98 6.87
CA ARG A 29 15.60 -17.36 6.40
C ARG A 29 16.45 -17.13 7.65
N ASP A 30 17.57 -17.86 7.76
CA ASP A 30 18.59 -17.51 8.73
C ASP A 30 19.22 -16.23 8.16
N ASP A 31 18.75 -15.08 8.65
CA ASP A 31 19.29 -13.78 8.27
C ASP A 31 20.76 -13.64 8.73
N SER A 32 21.33 -14.66 9.39
CA SER A 32 22.74 -14.79 9.75
C SER A 32 23.71 -14.65 8.57
N ASP A 33 23.26 -14.98 7.36
CA ASP A 33 24.07 -14.90 6.14
C ASP A 33 24.03 -13.51 5.47
N ASP A 34 23.10 -12.64 5.86
CA ASP A 34 23.13 -11.23 5.48
C ASP A 34 24.13 -10.52 6.41
N GLU A 35 25.10 -9.80 5.83
CA GLU A 35 26.11 -9.08 6.59
C GLU A 35 25.46 -7.96 7.43
N MET A 36 25.15 -8.28 8.69
CA MET A 36 24.53 -7.36 9.64
C MET A 36 25.57 -6.31 10.05
N ILE A 37 25.48 -5.14 9.45
CA ILE A 37 26.28 -3.98 9.84
C ILE A 37 25.70 -3.33 11.10
N VAL A 38 26.59 -2.84 11.97
CA VAL A 38 26.17 -2.06 13.15
C VAL A 38 25.45 -0.80 12.68
N SER A 39 24.24 -0.56 13.18
CA SER A 39 23.39 0.56 12.75
C SER A 39 24.06 1.93 13.01
N PHE A 40 24.89 2.02 14.04
CA PHE A 40 25.72 3.18 14.30
C PHE A 40 27.15 2.92 13.82
N PRO A 41 27.80 3.83 13.08
CA PRO A 41 27.36 5.17 12.68
C PRO A 41 26.66 5.24 11.30
N GLU A 42 26.88 4.22 10.46
CA GLU A 42 26.61 4.29 9.02
C GLU A 42 25.12 4.42 8.64
N PHE A 43 24.20 3.80 9.37
CA PHE A 43 22.78 3.87 9.05
C PHE A 43 22.17 5.20 9.52
N ILE A 44 22.51 5.63 10.74
CA ILE A 44 22.06 6.90 11.32
C ILE A 44 22.47 8.10 10.46
N PHE A 45 23.70 8.13 9.93
CA PHE A 45 24.12 9.21 9.04
C PHE A 45 23.29 9.27 7.75
N LYS A 46 22.95 8.13 7.15
CA LYS A 46 22.13 8.07 5.93
C LYS A 46 20.70 8.55 6.20
N GLU A 47 20.10 8.12 7.31
CA GLU A 47 18.77 8.60 7.73
C GLU A 47 18.77 10.11 8.06
N PHE A 48 19.82 10.59 8.71
CA PHE A 48 19.96 12.02 9.01
C PHE A 48 20.02 12.84 7.71
N ILE A 49 20.85 12.43 6.73
CA ILE A 49 20.91 13.09 5.43
C ILE A 49 19.54 13.06 4.73
N ALA A 50 18.83 11.92 4.75
CA ALA A 50 17.49 11.81 4.17
C ALA A 50 16.47 12.75 4.85
N SER A 51 16.52 12.89 6.17
CA SER A 51 15.63 13.79 6.92
C SER A 51 15.92 15.28 6.67
N VAL A 52 17.20 15.64 6.56
CA VAL A 52 17.61 17.00 6.15
C VAL A 52 17.14 17.28 4.72
N ALA A 53 17.35 16.35 3.79
CA ALA A 53 16.89 16.47 2.41
C ALA A 53 15.36 16.64 2.33
N MET A 54 14.59 15.87 3.12
CA MET A 54 13.14 16.01 3.20
C MET A 54 12.73 17.38 3.77
N THR A 55 13.44 17.87 4.79
CA THR A 55 13.18 19.19 5.38
C THR A 55 13.41 20.31 4.37
N VAL A 56 14.54 20.25 3.63
CA VAL A 56 14.84 21.22 2.56
C VAL A 56 13.78 21.14 1.46
N PHE A 57 13.37 19.95 1.04
CA PHE A 57 12.29 19.77 0.07
C PHE A 57 10.98 20.43 0.54
N LEU A 58 10.57 20.24 1.79
CA LEU A 58 9.36 20.86 2.34
C LEU A 58 9.47 22.39 2.41
N ILE A 59 10.65 22.93 2.75
CA ILE A 59 10.91 24.38 2.72
C ILE A 59 10.76 24.93 1.30
N ILE A 60 11.32 24.25 0.29
CA ILE A 60 11.20 24.66 -1.11
C ILE A 60 9.74 24.67 -1.55
N VAL A 61 8.98 23.61 -1.23
CA VAL A 61 7.55 23.52 -1.57
C VAL A 61 6.72 24.59 -0.86
N SER A 62 7.12 25.01 0.35
CA SER A 62 6.42 26.07 1.10
C SER A 62 6.40 27.43 0.39
N PHE A 63 7.30 27.68 -0.56
CA PHE A 63 7.29 28.93 -1.34
C PHE A 63 6.23 28.93 -2.45
N ILE A 64 5.61 27.79 -2.76
CA ILE A 64 4.54 27.71 -3.74
C ILE A 64 3.27 28.27 -3.08
N PRO A 65 2.66 29.35 -3.62
CA PRO A 65 1.47 29.94 -3.01
C PRO A 65 0.32 28.94 -3.04
N ALA A 66 -0.16 28.57 -1.86
CA ALA A 66 -1.30 27.69 -1.73
C ALA A 66 -2.59 28.46 -2.09
N PRO A 67 -3.47 27.89 -2.93
CA PRO A 67 -4.78 28.48 -3.20
C PRO A 67 -5.68 28.30 -1.97
N LEU A 68 -5.58 29.22 -1.01
CA LEU A 68 -6.42 29.24 0.18
C LEU A 68 -7.82 29.77 -0.18
N LEU A 69 -8.85 29.12 0.37
CA LEU A 69 -10.20 29.68 0.38
C LEU A 69 -10.28 30.84 1.40
N GLY A 70 -11.35 31.63 1.34
CA GLY A 70 -11.64 32.68 2.32
C GLY A 70 -11.79 32.14 3.75
N GLN A 71 -11.91 33.05 4.72
CA GLN A 71 -12.14 32.67 6.11
C GLN A 71 -13.38 31.78 6.26
N ALA A 72 -13.29 30.79 7.13
CA ALA A 72 -14.35 29.81 7.33
C ALA A 72 -15.65 30.48 7.74
N ASN A 73 -16.71 30.30 6.94
CA ASN A 73 -18.06 30.75 7.25
C ASN A 73 -18.96 29.53 7.47
N PRO A 74 -19.46 29.28 8.69
CA PRO A 74 -20.36 28.17 8.97
C PRO A 74 -21.69 28.20 8.20
N GLY A 75 -22.10 29.37 7.68
CA GLY A 75 -23.33 29.55 6.93
C GLY A 75 -23.21 29.30 5.43
N VAL A 76 -22.00 29.05 4.90
CA VAL A 76 -21.77 28.85 3.46
C VAL A 76 -20.83 27.67 3.23
N THR A 77 -21.33 26.64 2.56
CA THR A 77 -20.50 25.51 2.12
C THR A 77 -19.80 25.87 0.80
N PRO A 78 -18.47 25.90 0.75
CA PRO A 78 -17.76 26.21 -0.49
C PRO A 78 -17.98 25.11 -1.55
N ASN A 79 -18.23 25.54 -2.79
CA ASN A 79 -18.36 24.69 -3.97
C ASN A 79 -17.20 25.00 -4.94
N PRO A 80 -16.34 24.03 -5.31
CA PRO A 80 -16.36 22.61 -4.98
C PRO A 80 -15.73 22.27 -3.62
N SER A 81 -16.41 21.44 -2.82
CA SER A 81 -15.86 20.89 -1.58
C SER A 81 -15.05 19.64 -1.90
N LYS A 82 -13.79 19.83 -2.33
CA LYS A 82 -12.86 18.72 -2.61
C LYS A 82 -12.04 18.40 -1.37
N ALA A 83 -12.06 17.14 -0.96
CA ALA A 83 -11.26 16.65 0.15
C ALA A 83 -9.76 16.63 -0.21
N PRO A 84 -8.86 16.61 0.79
CA PRO A 84 -7.43 16.39 0.56
C PRO A 84 -7.18 15.10 -0.23
N TRP A 85 -6.10 15.07 -1.01
CA TRP A 85 -5.80 13.98 -1.96
C TRP A 85 -5.76 12.58 -1.32
N TYR A 86 -5.32 12.45 -0.07
CA TYR A 86 -5.30 11.20 0.68
C TYR A 86 -6.69 10.70 1.11
N PHE A 87 -7.70 11.59 1.15
CA PHE A 87 -9.11 11.25 1.38
C PHE A 87 -9.96 11.27 0.12
N LEU A 88 -9.39 11.68 -1.01
CA LEU A 88 -10.16 11.89 -2.23
C LEU A 88 -10.74 10.58 -2.79
N GLY A 89 -10.01 9.47 -2.67
CA GLY A 89 -10.54 8.14 -3.02
C GLY A 89 -11.70 7.71 -2.11
N LEU A 90 -11.70 8.11 -0.84
CA LEU A 90 -12.81 7.88 0.08
C LEU A 90 -14.01 8.77 -0.29
N GLN A 91 -13.77 10.03 -0.66
CA GLN A 91 -14.83 10.94 -1.14
C GLN A 91 -15.51 10.41 -2.42
N GLU A 92 -14.74 9.82 -3.34
CA GLU A 92 -15.29 9.11 -4.50
C GLU A 92 -16.24 7.99 -4.09
N LEU A 93 -15.86 7.21 -3.08
CA LEU A 93 -16.71 6.15 -2.56
C LEU A 93 -17.99 6.70 -1.90
N LEU A 94 -17.90 7.80 -1.16
CA LEU A 94 -19.06 8.48 -0.55
C LEU A 94 -20.04 9.03 -1.59
N SER A 95 -19.57 9.42 -2.78
CA SER A 95 -20.46 9.90 -3.84
C SER A 95 -21.35 8.79 -4.43
N ARG A 96 -20.99 7.52 -4.23
CA ARG A 96 -21.62 6.36 -4.89
C ARG A 96 -22.37 5.44 -3.93
N PHE A 97 -22.04 5.47 -2.65
CA PHE A 97 -22.59 4.59 -1.62
C PHE A 97 -23.17 5.39 -0.46
N PRO A 98 -24.08 4.80 0.34
CA PRO A 98 -24.60 5.48 1.52
C PRO A 98 -23.46 5.83 2.50
N PRO A 99 -23.54 6.98 3.21
CA PRO A 99 -22.41 7.52 3.97
C PRO A 99 -21.83 6.57 5.02
N LEU A 100 -22.67 5.78 5.69
CA LEU A 100 -22.23 4.80 6.70
C LEU A 100 -21.41 3.66 6.08
N MET A 101 -21.79 3.19 4.89
CA MET A 101 -21.09 2.11 4.21
C MET A 101 -19.74 2.60 3.66
N ALA A 102 -19.74 3.75 2.99
CA ALA A 102 -18.55 4.31 2.35
C ALA A 102 -17.54 4.88 3.34
N GLY A 103 -18.02 5.62 4.35
CA GLY A 103 -17.17 6.35 5.28
C GLY A 103 -16.67 5.52 6.46
N VAL A 104 -17.44 4.52 6.90
CA VAL A 104 -17.11 3.74 8.10
C VAL A 104 -16.92 2.27 7.77
N ALA A 105 -17.95 1.60 7.24
CA ALA A 105 -17.91 0.14 7.10
C ALA A 105 -16.78 -0.35 6.17
N PHE A 106 -16.63 0.27 4.99
CA PHE A 106 -15.63 -0.15 4.01
C PHE A 106 -14.18 0.12 4.46
N PRO A 107 -13.82 1.33 4.97
CA PRO A 107 -12.49 1.57 5.52
C PRO A 107 -12.18 0.65 6.72
N THR A 108 -13.15 0.46 7.62
CA THR A 108 -12.97 -0.47 8.75
C THR A 108 -12.74 -1.89 8.27
N PHE A 109 -13.48 -2.36 7.27
CA PHE A 109 -13.28 -3.69 6.68
C PHE A 109 -11.86 -3.86 6.11
N VAL A 110 -11.36 -2.88 5.36
CA VAL A 110 -10.00 -2.92 4.80
C VAL A 110 -8.94 -2.96 5.92
N ILE A 111 -9.09 -2.13 6.96
CA ILE A 111 -8.15 -2.11 8.10
C ILE A 111 -8.16 -3.45 8.84
N VAL A 112 -9.34 -4.00 9.13
CA VAL A 112 -9.46 -5.31 9.80
C VAL A 112 -8.85 -6.42 8.94
N LEU A 113 -9.08 -6.40 7.63
CA LEU A 113 -8.47 -7.35 6.71
C LEU A 113 -6.94 -7.24 6.71
N MET A 114 -6.38 -6.02 6.72
CA MET A 114 -4.93 -5.79 6.85
C MET A 114 -4.37 -6.31 8.18
N ILE A 115 -5.06 -6.08 9.29
CA ILE A 115 -4.66 -6.63 10.60
C ILE A 115 -4.70 -8.16 10.59
N LEU A 116 -5.62 -8.76 9.83
CA LEU A 116 -5.77 -10.21 9.72
C LEU A 116 -4.74 -10.87 8.78
N VAL A 117 -4.05 -10.11 7.91
CA VAL A 117 -3.04 -10.62 6.97
C VAL A 117 -2.04 -11.60 7.61
N PRO A 118 -1.35 -11.28 8.73
CA PRO A 118 -0.39 -12.21 9.34
C PRO A 118 -1.02 -13.52 9.84
N PHE A 119 -2.32 -13.53 10.12
CA PHE A 119 -3.03 -14.72 10.60
C PHE A 119 -3.60 -15.56 9.45
N LEU A 120 -3.94 -14.92 8.33
CA LEU A 120 -4.49 -15.56 7.14
C LEU A 120 -3.38 -16.12 6.24
N ASP A 121 -2.23 -15.44 6.14
CA ASP A 121 -1.07 -15.90 5.40
C ASP A 121 -0.21 -16.86 6.23
N ARG A 122 -0.58 -18.15 6.20
CA ARG A 122 0.14 -19.23 6.90
C ARG A 122 1.34 -19.79 6.12
N ASN A 123 1.89 -19.05 5.15
CA ASN A 123 3.01 -19.56 4.37
C ASN A 123 4.30 -19.64 5.22
N PRO A 124 4.95 -20.83 5.32
CA PRO A 124 6.16 -21.00 6.14
C PRO A 124 7.35 -20.19 5.61
N SER A 125 7.36 -19.85 4.33
CA SER A 125 8.39 -19.04 3.71
C SER A 125 7.99 -17.57 3.62
N ARG A 126 8.98 -16.67 3.82
CA ARG A 126 8.81 -15.21 3.73
C ARG A 126 9.18 -14.65 2.36
N ARG A 127 9.59 -15.50 1.41
CA ARG A 127 10.04 -15.07 0.09
C ARG A 127 8.87 -14.48 -0.72
N PRO A 128 9.04 -13.32 -1.38
CA PRO A 128 7.96 -12.71 -2.16
C PRO A 128 7.53 -13.58 -3.35
N SER A 129 8.46 -14.36 -3.92
CA SER A 129 8.17 -15.31 -5.01
C SER A 129 7.20 -16.42 -4.60
N GLU A 130 7.10 -16.74 -3.31
CA GLU A 130 6.25 -17.80 -2.78
C GLU A 130 4.91 -17.27 -2.23
N ARG A 131 4.77 -15.94 -2.11
CA ARG A 131 3.55 -15.25 -1.61
C ARG A 131 2.80 -14.49 -2.70
N LYS A 132 2.75 -15.07 -3.92
CA LYS A 132 2.17 -14.41 -5.11
C LYS A 132 0.72 -13.96 -4.89
N VAL A 133 -0.11 -14.77 -4.24
CA VAL A 133 -1.53 -14.43 -4.02
C VAL A 133 -1.69 -13.20 -3.12
N ALA A 134 -0.99 -13.17 -1.97
CA ALA A 134 -1.03 -12.03 -1.06
C ALA A 134 -0.52 -10.74 -1.73
N ILE A 135 0.56 -10.85 -2.51
CA ILE A 135 1.14 -9.72 -3.25
C ILE A 135 0.18 -9.23 -4.34
N ILE A 136 -0.45 -10.13 -5.09
CA ILE A 136 -1.41 -9.77 -6.15
C ILE A 136 -2.64 -9.09 -5.54
N LEU A 137 -3.18 -9.60 -4.43
CA LEU A 137 -4.31 -8.98 -3.74
C LEU A 137 -3.97 -7.59 -3.20
N PHE A 138 -2.78 -7.43 -2.60
CA PHE A 138 -2.30 -6.13 -2.13
C PHE A 138 -2.05 -5.15 -3.28
N ALA A 139 -1.45 -5.62 -4.37
CA ALA A 139 -1.25 -4.81 -5.57
C ALA A 139 -2.58 -4.39 -6.20
N LEU A 140 -3.56 -5.28 -6.28
CA LEU A 140 -4.91 -4.96 -6.73
C LEU A 140 -5.55 -3.89 -5.85
N TYR A 141 -5.46 -4.03 -4.53
CA TYR A 141 -5.91 -3.02 -3.58
C TYR A 141 -5.26 -1.65 -3.84
N MET A 142 -3.93 -1.61 -4.02
CA MET A 142 -3.20 -0.38 -4.34
C MET A 142 -3.67 0.24 -5.66
N VAL A 143 -3.84 -0.56 -6.71
CA VAL A 143 -4.33 -0.09 -8.02
C VAL A 143 -5.73 0.51 -7.88
N ILE A 144 -6.63 -0.12 -7.12
CA ILE A 144 -7.98 0.40 -6.88
C ILE A 144 -7.94 1.75 -6.15
N VAL A 145 -7.16 1.85 -5.08
CA VAL A 145 -7.05 3.10 -4.30
C VAL A 145 -6.47 4.23 -5.15
N VAL A 146 -5.39 3.97 -5.88
CA VAL A 146 -4.78 4.96 -6.79
C VAL A 146 -5.76 5.36 -7.89
N ALA A 147 -6.48 4.41 -8.49
CA ALA A 147 -7.48 4.71 -9.51
C ALA A 147 -8.60 5.60 -8.97
N LEU A 148 -9.11 5.35 -7.76
CA LEU A 148 -10.11 6.19 -7.12
C LEU A 148 -9.59 7.61 -6.88
N VAL A 149 -8.35 7.75 -6.41
CA VAL A 149 -7.73 9.08 -6.23
C VAL A 149 -7.59 9.80 -7.57
N LEU A 150 -7.09 9.13 -8.62
CA LEU A 150 -6.95 9.73 -9.95
C LEU A 150 -8.31 10.17 -10.52
N ILE A 151 -9.36 9.36 -10.35
CA ILE A 151 -10.72 9.72 -10.74
C ILE A 151 -11.16 11.00 -10.03
N GLY A 152 -10.99 11.06 -8.70
CA GLY A 152 -11.36 12.25 -7.93
C GLY A 152 -10.50 13.47 -8.24
N VAL A 153 -9.23 13.30 -8.62
CA VAL A 153 -8.36 14.42 -9.00
C VAL A 153 -8.81 15.01 -10.35
N PHE A 154 -8.97 14.18 -11.37
CA PHE A 154 -9.06 14.64 -12.76
C PHE A 154 -10.48 14.71 -13.32
N PHE A 155 -11.39 13.82 -12.89
CA PHE A 155 -12.72 13.68 -13.48
C PHE A 155 -13.83 14.33 -12.65
N ARG A 156 -13.52 14.85 -11.46
CA ARG A 156 -14.47 15.61 -10.64
C ARG A 156 -14.27 17.10 -10.78
N GLY A 157 -15.33 17.77 -11.23
CA GLY A 157 -15.37 19.21 -11.44
C GLY A 157 -16.21 19.95 -10.39
N HIS A 158 -16.88 21.02 -10.83
CA HIS A 158 -17.84 21.78 -10.01
C HIS A 158 -18.92 20.85 -9.44
N GLU A 159 -19.34 21.10 -8.19
CA GLU A 159 -20.31 20.27 -7.45
C GLU A 159 -19.89 18.80 -7.28
N PHE A 160 -18.62 18.46 -7.51
CA PHE A 160 -18.15 17.07 -7.50
C PHE A 160 -18.90 16.19 -8.51
N ILE A 161 -19.44 16.79 -9.58
CA ILE A 161 -20.10 16.08 -10.67
C ILE A 161 -19.03 15.54 -11.62
N TRP A 162 -19.35 14.42 -12.27
CA TRP A 162 -18.51 13.85 -13.31
C TRP A 162 -18.34 14.83 -14.48
N ASN A 163 -17.10 15.22 -14.77
CA ASN A 163 -16.77 16.24 -15.76
C ASN A 163 -15.64 15.75 -16.68
N TRP A 164 -15.92 15.67 -17.98
CA TRP A 164 -14.95 15.34 -19.03
C TRP A 164 -14.16 16.55 -19.54
N GLY A 165 -14.16 17.67 -18.83
CA GLY A 165 -13.68 18.96 -19.32
C GLY A 165 -12.20 18.99 -19.69
N TRP A 166 -11.40 18.09 -19.13
CA TRP A 166 -9.99 17.89 -19.50
C TRP A 166 -9.81 17.13 -20.84
N VAL A 167 -10.86 16.49 -21.37
CA VAL A 167 -10.87 15.76 -22.66
C VAL A 167 -11.76 16.45 -23.71
N LEU A 168 -12.96 16.90 -23.32
CA LEU A 168 -14.02 17.38 -24.23
C LEU A 168 -14.26 18.90 -24.13
N GLY A 169 -13.57 19.61 -23.23
CA GLY A 169 -13.92 20.98 -22.85
C GLY A 169 -15.14 21.00 -21.92
N SER A 170 -15.12 21.85 -20.88
CA SER A 170 -16.22 21.93 -19.92
C SER A 170 -17.47 22.55 -20.57
N PRO A 171 -18.67 21.94 -20.46
CA PRO A 171 -19.93 22.58 -20.92
C PRO A 171 -20.23 23.92 -20.21
N GLN A 172 -19.58 24.15 -19.07
CA GLN A 172 -19.80 25.24 -18.14
C GLN A 172 -19.12 26.56 -18.55
N SER A 173 -18.38 26.60 -19.68
CA SER A 173 -17.66 27.79 -20.14
C SER A 173 -18.46 28.68 -21.11
N CYS A 174 -19.79 28.60 -21.09
CA CYS A 174 -20.64 29.60 -21.72
C CYS A 174 -20.75 30.82 -20.79
N GLY A 175 -19.78 31.74 -20.89
CA GLY A 175 -19.94 33.15 -20.49
C GLY A 175 -20.70 33.44 -19.17
N GLY A 176 -20.08 33.16 -18.01
CA GLY A 176 -20.41 33.87 -16.77
C GLY A 176 -21.76 33.60 -16.09
N ALA A 177 -22.58 32.67 -16.56
CA ALA A 177 -23.79 32.24 -15.85
C ALA A 177 -24.01 30.73 -16.00
N ALA A 178 -24.45 30.09 -14.92
CA ALA A 178 -24.80 28.67 -14.90
C ALA A 178 -25.87 28.36 -15.97
N CYS A 179 -25.69 27.27 -16.71
CA CYS A 179 -26.73 26.66 -17.54
C CYS A 179 -27.73 25.90 -16.64
#